data_AF-R7NFH2-F1
#
_entry.id   AF-R7NFH2-F1
#
_cell.length_a   1.000
_cell.length_b   1.000
_cell.length_c   1.000
_cell.angle_alpha   90.00
_cell.angle_beta   90.00
_cell.angle_gamma   90.00
#
_symmetry.space_group_name_H-M   'P 1'
#
loop_
_entity.id
_entity.type
_entity.pdbx_description
1 polymer ?
#
loop_
_entity_poly.entity_id
_entity_poly.type
_entity_poly.pdbx_seq_one_letter_code
_entity_poly.pdbx_strand_id
1 'polypeptide(L)'
;MKKSKKSKYFFRILFCFFFVFVALLIAYESGYYETKMSNRAILTKEAMEQFESDVENGEVVDIKDYLKDESVDYSNSVTKIGNKISNGISEVMTKGLSGLFDALKGLFW
;
A
#
# COMPACT_ATOMS: atom_id res chain seq x y z
N MET A 1 -1.54 -27.86 -35.46
CA MET A 1 -2.12 -27.28 -34.23
C MET A 1 -2.22 -25.76 -34.39
N LYS A 2 -3.44 -25.21 -34.53
CA LYS A 2 -3.67 -23.78 -34.81
C LYS A 2 -3.36 -22.96 -33.55
N LYS A 3 -2.14 -22.40 -33.43
CA LYS A 3 -1.78 -21.53 -32.29
C LYS A 3 -2.73 -20.34 -32.27
N SER A 4 -3.70 -20.37 -31.36
CA SER A 4 -4.69 -19.29 -31.23
C SER A 4 -3.97 -18.01 -30.81
N LYS A 5 -4.30 -16.88 -31.44
CA LYS A 5 -3.68 -15.57 -31.13
C LYS A 5 -3.77 -15.20 -29.64
N LYS A 6 -4.75 -15.76 -28.91
CA LYS A 6 -4.96 -15.57 -27.46
C LYS A 6 -3.79 -16.07 -26.59
N SER A 7 -3.10 -17.15 -26.99
CA SER A 7 -1.94 -17.68 -26.25
C SER A 7 -0.78 -16.68 -26.16
N LYS A 8 -0.53 -15.91 -27.22
CA LYS A 8 0.55 -14.91 -27.24
C LYS A 8 0.35 -13.77 -26.24
N TYR A 9 -0.90 -13.32 -26.05
CA TYR A 9 -1.21 -12.25 -25.09
C TYR A 9 -1.08 -12.73 -23.64
N PHE A 10 -1.48 -13.97 -23.35
CA PHE A 10 -1.29 -14.58 -22.04
C PHE A 10 0.20 -14.64 -21.65
N PHE A 11 1.05 -15.16 -22.53
CA PHE A 11 2.50 -15.20 -22.28
C PHE A 11 3.11 -13.80 -22.17
N ARG A 12 2.60 -12.81 -22.91
CA ARG A 12 3.05 -11.41 -22.81
C ARG A 12 2.67 -10.76 -21.47
N ILE A 13 1.47 -11.03 -20.95
CA ILE A 13 1.07 -10.62 -19.58
C ILE A 13 1.96 -11.29 -18.54
N LEU A 14 2.19 -12.60 -18.68
CA LEU A 14 3.01 -13.37 -17.74
C LEU A 14 4.45 -12.84 -17.69
N PHE A 15 5.03 -12.54 -18.86
CA PHE A 15 6.37 -11.97 -18.97
C PHE A 15 6.44 -10.54 -18.38
N CYS A 16 5.37 -9.75 -18.49
CA CYS A 16 5.28 -8.44 -17.85
C CYS A 16 5.32 -8.57 -16.32
N PHE A 17 4.54 -9.50 -15.75
CA PHE A 17 4.58 -9.76 -14.30
C PHE A 17 5.95 -10.28 -13.84
N PHE A 18 6.61 -11.11 -14.65
CA PHE A 18 7.97 -11.59 -14.36
C PHE A 18 8.97 -10.42 -14.27
N PHE A 19 8.90 -9.46 -15.20
CA PHE A 19 9.76 -8.27 -15.12
C PHE A 19 9.48 -7.39 -13.89
N VAL A 20 8.20 -7.20 -13.54
CA VAL A 20 7.84 -6.47 -12.30
C VAL A 20 8.40 -7.19 -11.07
N PHE A 21 8.31 -8.52 -11.03
CA PHE A 21 8.86 -9.33 -9.95
C PHE A 21 10.39 -9.16 -9.82
N VAL A 22 11.13 -9.26 -10.92
CA VAL A 22 12.59 -9.06 -10.93
C VAL A 22 12.97 -7.64 -10.47
N ALA A 23 12.24 -6.62 -10.94
CA ALA A 23 12.47 -5.23 -10.52
C ALA A 23 12.25 -5.04 -9.01
N LEU A 24 11.21 -5.65 -8.45
CA LEU A 24 10.95 -5.63 -7.01
C LEU A 24 12.01 -6.36 -6.20
N LEU A 25 12.54 -7.48 -6.71
CA LEU A 25 13.57 -8.26 -6.04
C LEU A 25 14.91 -7.49 -5.99
N ILE A 26 15.25 -6.78 -7.07
CA ILE A 26 16.40 -5.86 -7.07
C ILE A 26 16.16 -4.69 -6.10
N ALA A 27 14.96 -4.11 -6.08
CA ALA A 27 14.64 -3.02 -5.15
C ALA A 27 14.74 -3.47 -3.67
N TYR A 28 14.33 -4.72 -3.39
CA TYR A 28 14.47 -5.34 -2.07
C TYR A 28 15.94 -5.54 -1.68
N GLU A 29 16.73 -6.20 -2.53
CA GLU A 29 18.17 -6.47 -2.29
C GLU A 29 19.02 -5.18 -2.26
N SER A 30 18.66 -4.16 -3.04
CA SER A 30 19.38 -2.88 -3.09
C SER A 30 19.29 -2.06 -1.80
N GLY A 31 18.55 -2.52 -0.78
CA GLY A 31 18.36 -1.79 0.47
C GLY A 31 17.57 -0.49 0.30
N TYR A 32 16.90 -0.28 -0.84
CA TYR A 32 16.04 0.89 -1.08
C TYR A 32 14.93 0.98 -0.03
N TYR A 33 14.37 -0.17 0.35
CA TYR A 33 13.37 -0.27 1.40
C TYR A 33 13.94 0.11 2.77
N GLU A 34 15.10 -0.47 3.12
CA GLU A 34 15.84 -0.19 4.36
C GLU A 34 16.17 1.31 4.49
N THR A 35 16.66 1.92 3.41
CA THR A 35 17.06 3.33 3.37
C THR A 35 15.85 4.26 3.53
N LYS A 36 14.72 3.94 2.91
CA LYS A 36 13.49 4.72 3.07
C LYS A 36 12.90 4.60 4.47
N MET A 37 12.93 3.42 5.07
CA MET A 37 12.46 3.19 6.44
C MET A 37 13.39 3.88 7.45
N SER A 38 14.71 3.78 7.25
CA SER A 38 15.72 4.46 8.07
C SER A 38 15.58 5.98 8.00
N ASN A 39 15.45 6.56 6.80
CA ASN A 39 15.24 8.00 6.66
C ASN A 39 13.95 8.48 7.34
N ARG A 40 12.86 7.69 7.28
CA ARG A 40 11.63 8.02 8.03
C ARG A 40 11.86 7.97 9.54
N ALA A 41 12.56 6.95 10.03
CA ALA A 41 12.88 6.82 11.45
C ALA A 41 13.79 7.96 11.95
N ILE A 42 14.78 8.36 11.16
CA ILE A 42 15.67 9.50 11.46
C ILE A 42 14.85 10.79 11.56
N LEU A 43 13.99 11.07 10.59
CA LEU A 43 13.12 12.26 10.61
C LEU A 43 12.21 12.29 11.84
N THR A 44 11.66 11.14 12.26
CA THR A 44 10.87 11.05 13.50
C THR A 44 11.72 11.32 14.73
N LYS A 45 12.95 10.79 14.77
CA LYS A 45 13.88 10.99 15.88
C LYS A 45 14.30 12.46 16.03
N GLU A 46 14.64 13.12 14.92
CA GLU A 46 14.97 14.55 14.91
C GLU A 46 13.80 15.41 15.41
N ALA A 47 12.57 15.11 14.97
CA ALA A 47 11.38 15.80 15.43
C ALA A 47 11.12 15.60 16.94
N MET A 48 11.40 14.40 17.47
CA MET A 48 11.32 14.14 18.91
C MET A 48 12.39 14.87 19.70
N GLU A 49 13.63 14.90 19.23
CA GLU A 49 14.74 15.60 19.90
C GLU A 49 14.49 17.11 19.94
N GLN A 50 13.96 17.70 18.87
CA GLN A 50 13.55 19.12 18.87
C GLN A 50 12.43 19.37 19.87
N PHE A 51 11.40 18.52 19.90
CA PHE A 51 10.32 18.65 20.86
C PHE A 51 10.82 18.59 22.32
N GLU A 52 11.71 17.64 22.64
CA GLU A 52 12.26 17.50 24.00
C GLU A 52 13.10 18.72 24.41
N SER A 53 13.92 19.25 23.49
CA SER A 53 14.72 20.46 23.71
C SER A 53 13.85 21.69 23.97
N ASP A 54 12.81 21.89 23.16
CA ASP A 54 11.95 23.08 23.25
C ASP A 54 11.11 23.07 24.54
N VAL A 55 10.71 21.87 25.01
CA VAL A 55 10.10 21.67 26.33
C VAL A 55 11.09 21.99 27.46
N GLU A 56 12.35 21.53 27.37
CA GLU A 56 13.38 21.80 28.38
C GLU A 56 13.71 23.30 28.49
N ASN A 57 13.71 23.99 27.35
CA ASN A 57 13.97 25.44 27.27
C ASN A 57 12.77 26.31 27.70
N GLY A 58 11.60 25.69 27.99
CA GLY A 58 10.39 26.39 28.42
C GLY A 58 9.70 27.19 27.31
N GLU A 59 9.91 26.81 26.05
CA GLU A 59 9.23 27.42 24.91
C GLU A 59 7.74 27.00 24.85
N VAL A 60 6.93 27.77 24.13
CA VAL A 60 5.51 27.44 23.92
C VAL A 60 5.44 26.41 22.78
N VAL A 61 5.18 25.16 23.13
CA VAL A 61 5.25 24.01 22.22
C VAL A 61 3.86 23.62 21.71
N ASP A 62 3.64 23.58 20.39
CA ASP A 62 2.47 22.94 19.75
C ASP A 62 2.93 21.66 19.04
N ILE A 63 2.28 20.53 19.34
CA ILE A 63 2.57 19.22 18.74
C ILE A 63 2.53 19.27 17.21
N LYS A 64 1.70 20.15 16.64
CA LYS A 64 1.58 20.31 15.18
C LYS A 64 2.86 20.79 14.51
N ASP A 65 3.72 21.52 15.21
CA ASP A 65 4.95 22.09 14.64
C ASP A 65 6.02 21.02 14.37
N TYR A 66 5.90 19.86 15.03
CA TYR A 66 6.81 18.72 14.91
C TYR A 66 6.21 17.59 14.06
N LEU A 67 4.95 17.73 13.65
CA LEU A 67 4.30 16.83 12.71
C LEU A 67 4.45 17.41 11.29
N LYS A 68 5.19 16.71 10.43
CA LYS A 68 5.16 17.02 8.99
C LYS A 68 3.76 16.73 8.44
N ASP A 69 2.96 17.77 8.22
CA ASP A 69 1.67 17.68 7.55
C ASP A 69 1.89 17.44 6.05
N GLU A 70 2.26 16.21 5.70
CA GLU A 70 2.37 15.73 4.32
C GLU A 70 1.01 15.20 3.83
N SER A 71 -0.08 15.93 4.07
CA SER A 71 -1.38 15.62 3.48
C SER A 71 -1.38 15.95 1.97
N VAL A 72 -0.64 15.17 1.19
CA VAL A 72 -0.62 15.25 -0.27
C VAL A 72 -1.90 14.62 -0.80
N ASP A 73 -2.71 15.38 -1.52
CA ASP A 73 -3.89 14.85 -2.19
C ASP A 73 -3.49 13.94 -3.38
N TYR A 74 -3.52 12.64 -3.15
CA TYR A 74 -3.26 11.62 -4.18
C TYR A 74 -4.51 11.28 -5.03
N SER A 75 -5.57 12.11 -5.02
CA SER A 75 -6.85 11.86 -5.72
C SER A 75 -6.79 12.04 -7.25
N ASN A 76 -5.93 11.29 -7.93
CA ASN A 76 -5.85 11.29 -9.39
C ASN A 76 -6.72 10.19 -10.04
N SER A 77 -6.82 10.22 -11.37
CA SER A 77 -7.60 9.25 -12.15
C SER A 77 -7.15 7.80 -11.93
N VAL A 78 -5.87 7.55 -11.70
CA VAL A 78 -5.34 6.20 -11.39
C VAL A 78 -5.82 5.74 -10.02
N THR A 79 -5.78 6.62 -9.01
CA THR A 79 -6.32 6.35 -7.67
C THR A 79 -7.83 6.08 -7.71
N LYS A 80 -8.60 6.83 -8.50
CA LYS A 80 -10.04 6.57 -8.69
C LYS A 80 -10.31 5.20 -9.33
N ILE A 81 -9.48 4.78 -10.29
CA ILE A 81 -9.58 3.44 -10.90
C ILE A 81 -9.20 2.36 -9.87
N GLY A 82 -8.12 2.55 -9.14
CA GLY A 82 -7.69 1.65 -8.06
C GLY A 82 -8.77 1.47 -7.00
N ASN A 83 -9.40 2.56 -6.57
CA ASN A 83 -10.51 2.53 -5.61
C ASN A 83 -11.73 1.77 -6.15
N LYS A 84 -12.08 1.93 -7.43
CA LYS A 84 -13.17 1.15 -8.05
C LYS A 84 -12.85 -0.35 -8.07
N ILE A 85 -11.61 -0.72 -8.41
CA ILE A 85 -11.17 -2.11 -8.41
C ILE A 85 -11.19 -2.69 -6.99
N SER A 86 -10.63 -1.94 -6.02
CA SER A 86 -10.59 -2.34 -4.62
C SER A 86 -11.99 -2.55 -4.05
N ASN A 87 -12.90 -1.59 -4.30
CA ASN A 87 -14.30 -1.70 -3.88
C ASN A 87 -14.99 -2.91 -4.51
N GLY A 88 -14.74 -3.18 -5.80
CA GLY A 88 -15.27 -4.36 -6.48
C GLY A 88 -14.76 -5.68 -5.90
N ILE A 89 -13.47 -5.76 -5.56
CA ILE A 89 -12.88 -6.93 -4.89
C ILE A 89 -13.50 -7.11 -3.50
N SER A 90 -13.63 -6.01 -2.75
CA SER A 90 -14.23 -6.02 -1.42
C SER A 90 -15.68 -6.51 -1.46
N GLU A 91 -16.46 -6.03 -2.42
CA GLU A 91 -17.86 -6.45 -2.60
C GLU A 91 -17.98 -7.93 -2.97
N VAL A 92 -17.10 -8.45 -3.84
CA VAL A 92 -17.05 -9.89 -4.16
C VAL A 92 -16.71 -10.72 -2.93
N MET A 93 -15.74 -10.29 -2.13
CA MET A 93 -15.35 -10.99 -0.89
C MET A 93 -16.48 -10.95 0.14
N THR A 94 -17.13 -9.80 0.34
CA THR A 94 -18.27 -9.66 1.26
C THR A 94 -19.45 -10.52 0.83
N LYS A 95 -19.78 -10.54 -0.47
CA LYS A 95 -20.85 -11.41 -1.00
C LYS A 95 -20.48 -12.88 -0.89
N GLY A 96 -19.24 -13.24 -1.18
CA GLY A 96 -18.73 -14.61 -1.02
C GLY A 96 -18.83 -15.08 0.42
N LEU A 97 -18.32 -14.30 1.38
CA LEU A 97 -18.39 -14.59 2.81
C LEU A 97 -19.83 -14.64 3.32
N SER A 98 -20.70 -13.72 2.88
CA SER A 98 -22.11 -13.72 3.27
C SER A 98 -22.82 -14.98 2.76
N GLY A 99 -22.60 -15.37 1.50
CA GLY A 99 -23.17 -16.59 0.93
C GLY A 99 -22.66 -17.86 1.62
N LEU A 100 -21.38 -17.89 2.02
CA LEU A 100 -20.83 -18.98 2.83
C LEU A 100 -21.47 -19.03 4.22
N PHE A 101 -21.64 -17.88 4.87
CA PHE A 101 -22.30 -17.81 6.18
C PHE A 101 -23.78 -18.18 6.11
N ASP A 102 -24.49 -17.80 5.06
CA ASP A 102 -25.90 -18.14 4.89
C ASP A 102 -26.09 -19.64 4.61
N ALA A 103 -25.20 -20.24 3.80
CA ALA A 103 -25.17 -21.69 3.61
C ALA A 103 -24.85 -22.45 4.90
N LEU A 104 -23.94 -21.92 5.72
CA LEU A 104 -23.57 -22.51 7.00
C LEU A 104 -24.71 -22.39 8.02
N LYS A 105 -25.40 -21.25 8.07
CA LYS A 105 -26.62 -21.09 8.89
C LYS A 105 -27.70 -22.10 8.50
N GLY A 106 -27.94 -22.31 7.21
CA GLY A 106 -28.92 -23.30 6.75
C GLY A 106 -28.52 -24.76 6.94
N LEU A 107 -27.26 -25.04 7.35
CA LEU A 107 -26.77 -26.39 7.61
C LEU A 107 -26.76 -26.75 9.11
N PHE A 108 -26.58 -25.76 9.98
CA PHE A 108 -26.44 -25.94 11.44
C PHE A 108 -27.60 -25.37 12.27
N TRP A 109 -28.61 -24.81 11.60
CA TRP A 109 -29.87 -24.33 12.16
C TRP A 109 -31.01 -24.73 11.22
#